data_AF-A0A3D4A293-F1
#
_entry.id   AF-A0A3D4A293-F1
#
_cell.length_a   1.000
_cell.length_b   1.000
_cell.length_c   1.000
_cell.angle_alpha   90.00
_cell.angle_beta   90.00
_cell.angle_gamma   90.00
#
_symmetry.space_group_name_H-M   'P 1'
#
loop_
_entity.id
_entity.type
_entity.pdbx_description
1 polymer ?
#
loop_
_entity_poly.entity_id
_entity_poly.type
_entity_poly.pdbx_seq_one_letter_code
_entity_poly.pdbx_strand_id
1 'polypeptide(L)'
;RLRPFVPTDIESRYERAINYPNEVRNKVLRDRIDIHWTGINHFAYSTPTGRLENGKLLTTYYLVDTELGEQDLLFDHEKVAEVLGALLNREVSRFQLPIKGFEVSEDLNRVYITTDGNKKIEINRKTSEAAGDSTRLNAQSRFENVALQKSDNGQDKKSDTKSSLIIEDHNLVLIEEGTNEKTKLTDDGTADYPYAITDQMNPWSPSRDYAVVSRNKPGKSSIVHR
;
A
#
# COMPACT_ATOMS: atom_id res chain seq x y z
N ARG A 1 -10.49 29.03 -39.07
CA ARG A 1 -10.14 27.59 -39.26
C ARG A 1 -8.85 27.31 -38.51
N LEU A 2 -8.93 26.59 -37.39
CA LEU A 2 -7.75 26.06 -36.70
C LEU A 2 -7.12 25.02 -37.62
N ARG A 3 -5.85 25.21 -37.98
CA ARG A 3 -5.11 24.17 -38.70
C ARG A 3 -4.49 23.23 -37.66
N PRO A 4 -4.50 21.90 -37.89
CA PRO A 4 -3.78 20.99 -37.04
C PRO A 4 -2.30 21.33 -37.08
N PHE A 5 -1.68 21.40 -35.90
CA PHE A 5 -0.25 21.55 -35.75
C PHE A 5 0.44 20.29 -36.30
N VAL A 6 1.32 20.45 -37.29
CA VAL A 6 2.14 19.37 -37.85
C VAL A 6 3.56 19.56 -37.30
N PRO A 7 4.01 18.72 -36.33
CA PRO A 7 5.37 18.83 -35.80
C PRO A 7 6.39 18.46 -36.86
N THR A 8 7.45 19.27 -37.00
CA THR A 8 8.59 19.00 -37.90
C THR A 8 9.60 18.00 -37.34
N ASP A 9 9.53 17.69 -36.05
CA ASP A 9 10.29 16.63 -35.39
C ASP A 9 9.47 16.06 -34.24
N ILE A 10 8.77 14.97 -34.54
CA ILE A 10 7.86 14.30 -33.60
C ILE A 10 8.65 13.52 -32.53
N GLU A 11 9.85 13.05 -32.86
CA GLU A 11 10.71 12.24 -31.99
C GLU A 11 11.20 13.06 -30.80
N SER A 12 11.77 14.25 -31.05
CA SER A 12 12.21 15.16 -29.98
C SER A 12 11.07 15.57 -29.02
N ARG A 13 9.83 15.67 -29.53
CA ARG A 13 8.66 15.95 -28.67
C ARG A 13 8.25 14.77 -27.81
N TYR A 14 8.33 13.54 -28.34
CA TYR A 14 8.09 12.34 -27.53
C TYR A 14 9.17 12.17 -26.47
N GLU A 15 10.44 12.38 -26.81
CA GLU A 15 11.55 12.37 -25.84
C GLU A 15 11.32 13.40 -24.73
N ARG A 16 10.96 14.64 -25.10
CA ARG A 16 10.63 15.67 -24.11
C ARG A 16 9.41 15.29 -23.27
N ALA A 17 8.35 14.75 -23.86
CA ALA A 17 7.15 14.33 -23.12
C ALA A 17 7.45 13.18 -22.14
N ILE A 18 8.30 12.23 -22.54
CA ILE A 18 8.78 11.13 -21.69
C ILE A 18 9.62 11.68 -20.52
N ASN A 19 10.45 12.69 -20.77
CA ASN A 19 11.36 13.26 -19.77
C ASN A 19 10.73 14.35 -18.90
N TYR A 20 9.64 14.99 -19.36
CA TYR A 20 9.00 16.10 -18.68
C TYR A 20 8.64 15.82 -17.22
N PRO A 21 8.12 14.63 -16.84
CA PRO A 21 7.93 14.29 -15.43
C PRO A 21 9.21 14.43 -14.61
N ASN A 22 10.38 14.03 -15.11
CA ASN A 22 11.65 14.13 -14.38
C ASN A 22 12.10 15.59 -14.21
N GLU A 23 11.78 16.47 -15.18
CA GLU A 23 12.10 17.89 -15.12
C GLU A 23 11.30 18.63 -14.04
N VAL A 24 10.03 18.24 -13.85
CA VAL A 24 9.10 18.93 -12.94
C VAL A 24 8.91 18.22 -11.60
N ARG A 25 9.26 16.94 -11.49
CA ARG A 25 9.05 16.13 -10.27
C ARG A 25 9.88 16.67 -9.11
N ASN A 26 9.29 16.56 -7.92
CA ASN A 26 9.87 16.95 -6.63
C ASN A 26 10.15 18.45 -6.49
N LYS A 27 9.86 19.29 -7.49
CA LYS A 27 10.18 20.74 -7.45
C LYS A 27 9.39 21.50 -6.40
N VAL A 28 8.18 21.04 -6.09
CA VAL A 28 7.35 21.59 -5.03
C VAL A 28 7.51 20.69 -3.79
N LEU A 29 7.75 21.30 -2.64
CA LEU A 29 7.78 20.60 -1.35
C LEU A 29 6.35 20.53 -0.80
N ARG A 30 6.06 19.50 0.00
CA ARG A 30 4.72 19.26 0.58
C ARG A 30 3.59 19.11 -0.45
N ASP A 31 3.91 18.80 -1.70
CA ASP A 31 2.94 18.55 -2.78
C ASP A 31 2.31 17.15 -2.70
N ARG A 32 2.93 16.26 -1.93
CA ARG A 32 2.52 14.88 -1.72
C ARG A 32 2.43 14.61 -0.23
N ILE A 33 1.27 14.11 0.17
CA ILE A 33 0.98 13.64 1.52
C ILE A 33 0.49 12.21 1.35
N ASP A 34 1.24 11.26 1.88
CA ASP A 34 0.85 9.85 1.91
C ASP A 34 0.23 9.56 3.28
N ILE A 35 -1.10 9.42 3.33
CA ILE A 35 -1.88 9.37 4.57
C ILE A 35 -2.23 7.93 4.92
N HIS A 36 -1.94 7.55 6.16
CA HIS A 36 -2.28 6.26 6.75
C HIS A 36 -3.15 6.50 7.99
N TRP A 37 -4.43 6.17 7.90
CA TRP A 37 -5.34 6.24 9.04
C TRP A 37 -5.01 5.15 10.06
N THR A 38 -5.07 5.49 11.35
CA THR A 38 -4.92 4.57 12.47
C THR A 38 -6.02 4.87 13.48
N GLY A 39 -7.11 4.09 13.41
CA GLY A 39 -8.36 4.43 14.09
C GLY A 39 -9.09 5.62 13.46
N ILE A 40 -10.05 6.18 14.22
CA ILE A 40 -11.00 7.20 13.73
C ILE A 40 -10.46 8.63 13.80
N ASN A 41 -9.71 8.96 14.85
CA ASN A 41 -9.24 10.32 15.14
C ASN A 41 -7.74 10.52 14.90
N HIS A 42 -7.05 9.51 14.36
CA HIS A 42 -5.61 9.62 14.13
C HIS A 42 -5.24 9.17 12.72
N PHE A 43 -4.31 9.90 12.13
CA PHE A 43 -3.63 9.46 10.93
C PHE A 43 -2.17 9.86 10.99
N ALA A 44 -1.33 9.04 10.39
CA ALA A 44 0.08 9.34 10.19
C ALA A 44 0.33 9.62 8.72
N TYR A 45 1.26 10.52 8.42
CA TYR A 45 1.61 10.82 7.06
C TYR A 45 3.09 11.12 6.88
N SER A 46 3.57 10.96 5.65
CA SER A 46 4.89 11.42 5.26
C SER A 46 4.80 12.51 4.20
N THR A 47 5.72 13.47 4.24
CA THR A 47 5.78 14.53 3.23
C THR A 47 7.20 15.05 3.02
N PRO A 48 7.57 15.46 1.80
CA PRO A 48 8.85 16.13 1.55
C PRO A 48 8.87 17.52 2.18
N THR A 49 9.79 17.75 3.12
CA THR A 49 9.93 19.02 3.85
C THR A 49 11.14 19.85 3.40
N GLY A 50 12.08 19.24 2.68
CA GLY A 50 13.27 19.90 2.17
C GLY A 50 13.94 19.12 1.04
N ARG A 51 15.09 19.63 0.60
CA ARG A 51 15.91 18.99 -0.44
C ARG A 51 17.38 19.08 -0.05
N LEU A 52 18.08 17.96 -0.20
CA LEU A 52 19.51 17.85 0.01
C LEU A 52 20.27 18.32 -1.25
N GLU A 53 21.55 18.65 -1.09
CA GLU A 53 22.42 19.10 -2.20
C GLU A 53 22.50 18.09 -3.35
N ASN A 54 22.45 16.79 -3.04
CA ASN A 54 22.42 15.71 -4.03
C ASN A 54 21.06 15.56 -4.75
N GLY A 55 20.14 16.51 -4.56
CA GLY A 55 18.83 16.56 -5.19
C GLY A 55 17.75 15.68 -4.57
N LYS A 56 18.10 14.83 -3.59
CA LYS A 56 17.13 13.96 -2.90
C LYS A 56 16.24 14.75 -1.95
N LEU A 57 15.02 14.27 -1.78
CA LEU A 57 14.05 14.87 -0.86
C LEU A 57 14.37 14.47 0.59
N LEU A 58 14.25 15.45 1.48
CA LEU A 58 14.16 15.23 2.91
C LEU A 58 12.70 14.99 3.24
N THR A 59 12.38 13.80 3.74
CA THR A 59 11.01 13.41 4.10
C THR A 59 10.84 13.46 5.62
N THR A 60 9.71 14.03 6.07
CA THR A 60 9.31 14.01 7.48
C THR A 60 8.04 13.21 7.67
N TYR A 61 7.98 12.50 8.80
CA TYR A 61 6.88 11.63 9.20
C TYR A 61 6.17 12.26 10.39
N TYR A 62 4.85 12.36 10.29
CA TYR A 62 4.00 13.02 11.28
C TYR A 62 2.89 12.07 11.74
N LEU A 63 2.42 12.28 12.97
CA LEU A 63 1.18 11.76 13.51
C LEU A 63 0.26 12.95 13.82
N VAL A 64 -1.00 12.85 13.42
CA VAL A 64 -2.02 13.87 13.64
C VAL A 64 -3.12 13.27 14.50
N ASP A 65 -3.52 14.03 15.51
CA ASP A 65 -4.78 13.84 16.24
C ASP A 65 -5.79 14.86 15.72
N THR A 66 -6.86 14.38 15.08
CA THR A 66 -7.88 15.24 14.47
C THR A 66 -8.87 15.80 15.48
N GLU A 67 -8.99 15.19 16.65
CA GLU A 67 -9.87 15.65 17.73
C GLU A 67 -9.25 16.83 18.48
N LEU A 68 -7.95 16.73 18.77
CA LEU A 68 -7.18 17.81 19.40
C LEU A 68 -6.69 18.85 18.37
N GLY A 69 -6.62 18.49 17.09
CA GLY A 69 -6.01 19.34 16.05
C GLY A 69 -4.49 19.47 16.21
N GLU A 70 -3.86 18.49 16.86
CA GLU A 70 -2.43 18.48 17.16
C GLU A 70 -1.66 17.63 16.14
N GLN A 71 -0.43 18.05 15.86
CA GLN A 71 0.47 17.36 14.95
C GLN A 71 1.85 17.23 15.59
N ASP A 72 2.32 16.00 15.70
CA ASP A 72 3.64 15.66 16.22
C ASP A 72 4.48 14.89 15.19
N LEU A 73 5.79 14.81 15.44
CA LEU A 73 6.64 13.88 14.71
C LEU A 73 6.21 12.45 15.03
N LEU A 74 6.15 11.60 14.00
CA LEU A 74 5.81 10.20 14.18
C LEU A 74 6.87 9.46 15.00
N PHE A 75 8.14 9.86 14.88
CA PHE A 75 9.27 9.33 15.65
C PHE A 75 10.45 10.30 15.53
N ASP A 76 11.45 10.16 16.40
CA ASP A 76 12.75 10.82 16.25
C ASP A 76 13.53 10.22 15.08
N HIS A 77 13.80 11.01 14.04
CA HIS A 77 14.50 10.57 12.84
C HIS A 77 15.97 10.18 13.08
N GLU A 78 16.65 10.79 14.05
CA GLU A 78 18.05 10.52 14.36
C GLU A 78 18.19 9.16 15.01
N LYS A 79 17.36 8.89 16.02
CA LYS A 79 17.29 7.58 16.66
C LYS A 79 16.84 6.47 15.71
N VAL A 80 15.85 6.74 14.86
CA VAL A 80 15.42 5.76 13.84
C VAL A 80 16.53 5.51 12.82
N ALA A 81 17.31 6.52 12.43
CA ALA A 81 18.47 6.31 11.56
C ALA A 81 19.50 5.39 12.21
N GLU A 82 19.81 5.56 13.49
CA GLU A 82 20.71 4.68 14.25
C GLU A 82 20.19 3.24 14.29
N VAL A 83 18.91 3.05 14.63
CA VAL A 83 18.27 1.72 14.67
C VAL A 83 18.32 1.05 13.30
N LEU A 84 17.94 1.77 12.25
CA LEU A 84 17.97 1.24 10.88
C LEU A 84 19.42 0.97 10.42
N GLY A 85 20.37 1.81 10.80
CA GLY A 85 21.78 1.64 10.45
C GLY A 85 22.38 0.38 11.08
N ALA A 86 22.11 0.16 12.37
CA ALA A 86 22.51 -1.04 13.09
C ALA A 86 21.87 -2.31 12.49
N LEU A 87 20.57 -2.29 12.21
CA LEU A 87 19.84 -3.46 11.68
C LEU A 87 20.16 -3.78 10.21
N LEU A 88 20.46 -2.76 9.40
CA LEU A 88 20.81 -2.93 7.98
C LEU A 88 22.32 -3.08 7.77
N ASN A 89 23.12 -2.98 8.83
CA ASN A 89 24.58 -3.01 8.80
C ASN A 89 25.16 -2.03 7.75
N ARG A 90 24.67 -0.79 7.74
CA ARG A 90 25.15 0.29 6.88
C ARG A 90 24.90 1.64 7.55
N GLU A 91 25.61 2.66 7.10
CA GLU A 91 25.31 4.03 7.51
C GLU A 91 23.94 4.46 6.99
N VAL A 92 23.11 5.03 7.88
CA VAL A 92 21.82 5.61 7.55
C VAL A 92 21.80 7.03 8.09
N SER A 93 21.50 7.98 7.22
CA SER A 93 21.37 9.39 7.60
C SER A 93 19.96 9.69 8.11
N ARG A 94 19.86 10.49 9.18
CA ARG A 94 18.58 11.06 9.67
C ARG A 94 17.82 11.87 8.62
N PHE A 95 18.52 12.36 7.59
CA PHE A 95 17.91 13.12 6.49
C PHE A 95 17.42 12.23 5.35
N GLN A 96 17.81 10.96 5.34
CA GLN A 96 17.48 10.03 4.28
C GLN A 96 17.23 8.62 4.83
N LEU A 97 16.13 8.49 5.57
CA LEU A 97 15.69 7.20 6.08
C LEU A 97 15.24 6.28 4.93
N PRO A 98 15.70 5.02 4.86
CA PRO A 98 15.37 4.07 3.80
C PRO A 98 13.99 3.42 4.02
N ILE A 99 12.96 4.24 4.23
CA ILE A 99 11.59 3.80 4.50
C ILE A 99 10.83 3.76 3.17
N LYS A 100 10.30 2.59 2.83
CA LYS A 100 9.39 2.38 1.68
C LYS A 100 7.92 2.48 2.06
N GLY A 101 7.60 2.21 3.32
CA GLY A 101 6.24 2.30 3.86
C GLY A 101 6.28 2.16 5.38
N PHE A 102 5.21 2.62 6.02
CA PHE A 102 5.08 2.52 7.47
C PHE A 102 3.62 2.30 7.87
N GLU A 103 3.42 1.69 9.04
CA GLU A 103 2.11 1.48 9.66
C GLU A 103 2.23 1.85 11.15
N VAL A 104 1.16 2.40 11.73
CA VAL A 104 1.11 2.77 13.15
C VAL A 104 0.09 1.88 13.84
N SER A 105 0.47 1.26 14.96
CA SER A 105 -0.46 0.43 15.74
C SER A 105 -1.63 1.25 16.29
N GLU A 106 -2.78 0.62 16.51
CA GLU A 106 -3.98 1.28 17.05
C GLU A 106 -3.78 1.90 18.44
N ASP A 107 -2.92 1.28 19.26
CA ASP A 107 -2.49 1.84 20.56
C ASP A 107 -1.54 3.04 20.44
N LEU A 108 -1.17 3.40 19.21
CA LEU A 108 -0.26 4.45 18.80
C LEU A 108 1.14 4.35 19.41
N ASN A 109 1.51 3.22 20.02
CA ASN A 109 2.81 3.06 20.70
C ASN A 109 3.88 2.44 19.81
N ARG A 110 3.50 1.83 18.68
CA ARG A 110 4.42 1.13 17.78
C ARG A 110 4.31 1.64 16.36
N VAL A 111 5.45 1.69 15.68
CA VAL A 111 5.54 1.97 14.25
C VAL A 111 6.23 0.79 13.58
N TYR A 112 5.58 0.23 12.55
CA TYR A 112 6.15 -0.79 11.70
C TYR A 112 6.72 -0.12 10.46
N ILE A 113 8.01 -0.26 10.25
CA ILE A 113 8.74 0.34 9.13
C ILE A 113 9.12 -0.75 8.13
N THR A 114 8.75 -0.56 6.87
CA THR A 114 9.22 -1.39 5.75
C THR A 114 10.41 -0.72 5.08
N THR A 115 11.56 -1.37 5.06
CA THR A 115 12.79 -0.83 4.47
C THR A 115 12.94 -1.13 2.98
N ASP A 116 13.98 -0.59 2.33
CA ASP A 116 14.30 -0.84 0.92
C ASP A 116 14.48 -2.32 0.54
N GLY A 117 14.91 -3.17 1.48
CA GLY A 117 14.99 -4.63 1.33
C GLY A 117 13.70 -5.39 1.66
N ASN A 118 12.56 -4.71 1.80
CA ASN A 118 11.27 -5.26 2.28
C ASN A 118 11.35 -5.90 3.68
N LYS A 119 12.39 -5.58 4.47
CA LYS A 119 12.45 -5.98 5.87
C LYS A 119 11.48 -5.11 6.67
N LYS A 120 10.64 -5.75 7.49
CA LYS A 120 9.77 -5.05 8.45
C LYS A 120 10.46 -4.97 9.80
N ILE A 121 10.50 -3.77 10.36
CA ILE A 121 11.12 -3.46 11.65
C ILE A 121 10.07 -2.79 12.53
N GLU A 122 10.02 -3.16 13.80
CA GLU A 122 9.14 -2.54 14.78
C GLU A 122 9.96 -1.61 15.67
N ILE A 123 9.47 -0.38 15.85
CA ILE A 123 10.02 0.59 16.79
C ILE A 123 8.94 1.08 17.75
N ASN A 124 9.36 1.45 18.96
CA ASN A 124 8.51 2.23 19.86
C ASN A 124 8.38 3.66 19.31
N ARG A 125 7.16 4.15 19.15
CA ARG A 125 6.88 5.47 18.58
C ARG A 125 7.54 6.61 19.37
N LYS A 126 7.42 6.57 20.70
CA LYS A 126 7.85 7.68 21.57
C LYS A 126 9.35 7.64 21.85
N THR A 127 9.94 6.46 22.02
CA THR A 127 11.38 6.35 22.34
C THR A 127 12.25 6.20 21.10
N SER A 128 11.65 5.83 19.96
CA SER A 128 12.33 5.45 18.70
C SER A 128 13.27 4.24 18.86
N GLU A 129 13.13 3.46 19.92
CA GLU A 129 13.94 2.27 20.16
C GLU A 129 13.35 1.07 19.41
N ALA A 130 14.22 0.18 18.92
CA ALA A 130 13.77 -1.08 18.36
C ALA A 130 13.07 -1.93 19.43
N ALA A 131 11.94 -2.54 19.07
CA ALA A 131 11.43 -3.65 19.87
C ALA A 131 12.47 -4.79 19.79
N GLY A 132 12.96 -5.25 20.95
CA GLY A 132 14.08 -6.19 21.06
C GLY A 132 14.00 -7.37 20.08
N ASP A 133 15.17 -7.71 19.52
CA ASP A 133 15.44 -8.80 18.56
C ASP A 133 14.28 -9.12 17.59
N SER A 134 13.99 -8.16 16.70
CA SER A 134 13.01 -8.27 15.62
C SER A 134 13.37 -9.31 14.53
N THR A 135 14.42 -10.11 14.72
CA THR A 135 14.78 -11.24 13.83
C THR A 135 13.74 -12.37 13.82
N ARG A 136 12.68 -12.26 14.65
CA ARG A 136 11.55 -13.22 14.71
C ARG A 136 10.30 -12.86 13.90
N LEU A 137 10.34 -11.88 12.99
CA LEU A 137 9.32 -11.77 11.94
C LEU A 137 9.75 -12.52 10.69
N ASN A 138 10.04 -13.82 10.87
CA ASN A 138 10.05 -14.73 9.73
C ASN A 138 8.65 -14.78 9.11
N ALA A 139 8.65 -15.00 7.80
CA ALA A 139 7.57 -14.76 6.85
C ALA A 139 6.37 -15.72 6.97
N GLN A 140 5.95 -16.08 8.19
CA GLN A 140 4.88 -17.06 8.44
C GLN A 140 3.89 -16.64 9.54
N SER A 141 3.98 -15.44 10.14
CA SER A 141 3.03 -15.07 11.22
C SER A 141 2.46 -13.65 11.15
N ARG A 142 2.55 -12.97 9.99
CA ARG A 142 1.74 -11.75 9.72
C ARG A 142 1.10 -11.71 8.32
N PHE A 143 1.29 -12.73 7.49
CA PHE A 143 0.66 -12.81 6.17
C PHE A 143 -0.82 -13.25 6.21
N GLU A 144 -1.38 -13.54 7.39
CA GLU A 144 -2.82 -13.78 7.54
C GLU A 144 -3.64 -12.50 7.80
N ASN A 145 -3.02 -11.34 8.05
CA ASN A 145 -3.79 -10.12 8.39
C ASN A 145 -3.41 -8.84 7.62
N VAL A 146 -2.51 -8.89 6.64
CA VAL A 146 -2.10 -7.69 5.86
C VAL A 146 -2.71 -7.65 4.44
N ALA A 147 -3.34 -8.74 3.98
CA ALA A 147 -4.18 -8.71 2.78
C ALA A 147 -5.63 -8.24 3.06
N LEU A 148 -5.96 -7.94 4.32
CA LEU A 148 -7.29 -7.52 4.78
C LEU A 148 -7.22 -6.20 5.57
N GLN A 149 -6.67 -5.15 4.97
CA GLN A 149 -7.00 -3.78 5.39
C GLN A 149 -7.36 -2.95 4.16
N LYS A 150 -8.52 -3.27 3.60
CA LYS A 150 -9.37 -2.26 2.95
C LYS A 150 -10.43 -1.86 3.97
N SER A 151 -10.28 -0.65 4.50
CA SER A 151 -11.36 0.16 5.09
C SER A 151 -12.34 -0.62 5.96
N ASP A 152 -11.95 -0.94 7.19
CA ASP A 152 -12.92 -1.36 8.21
C ASP A 152 -13.53 -0.10 8.86
N ASN A 153 -14.49 0.49 8.16
CA ASN A 153 -15.37 1.49 8.74
C ASN A 153 -16.58 0.75 9.32
N GLY A 154 -16.49 0.42 10.61
CA GLY A 154 -17.65 0.36 11.49
C GLY A 154 -18.40 -0.97 11.57
N GLN A 155 -18.31 -1.53 12.78
CA GLN A 155 -19.23 -2.47 13.44
C GLN A 155 -19.01 -3.96 13.24
N ASP A 156 -18.29 -4.51 14.22
CA ASP A 156 -18.39 -5.87 14.71
C ASP A 156 -19.84 -6.35 14.81
N LYS A 157 -20.21 -7.29 13.94
CA LYS A 157 -21.06 -8.41 14.33
C LYS A 157 -20.30 -9.70 14.08
N LYS A 158 -19.85 -10.27 15.20
CA LYS A 158 -19.33 -11.62 15.37
C LYS A 158 -20.11 -12.64 14.51
N SER A 159 -19.48 -13.14 13.45
CA SER A 159 -19.84 -14.40 12.81
C SER A 159 -18.56 -15.22 12.64
N ASP A 160 -18.47 -16.31 13.40
CA ASP A 160 -17.31 -17.18 13.58
C ASP A 160 -17.14 -18.21 12.44
N THR A 161 -17.54 -17.87 11.22
CA THR A 161 -17.32 -18.72 10.03
C THR A 161 -16.77 -17.85 8.91
N LYS A 162 -15.46 -17.91 8.72
CA LYS A 162 -14.78 -17.26 7.59
C LYS A 162 -14.96 -18.19 6.38
N SER A 163 -15.58 -17.73 5.30
CA SER A 163 -15.69 -18.51 4.06
C SER A 163 -14.91 -17.78 2.96
N SER A 164 -14.20 -18.50 2.10
CA SER A 164 -13.33 -17.97 1.04
C SER A 164 -13.93 -18.25 -0.36
N LEU A 165 -13.69 -17.39 -1.34
CA LEU A 165 -14.11 -17.59 -2.73
C LEU A 165 -12.92 -17.97 -3.60
N ILE A 166 -13.10 -18.96 -4.46
CA ILE A 166 -12.13 -19.35 -5.48
C ILE A 166 -12.78 -19.46 -6.86
N ILE A 167 -11.95 -19.51 -7.90
CA ILE A 167 -12.37 -19.86 -9.26
C ILE A 167 -11.90 -21.29 -9.57
N GLU A 168 -12.85 -22.18 -9.88
CA GLU A 168 -12.61 -23.57 -10.26
C GLU A 168 -13.46 -23.87 -11.52
N ASP A 169 -12.85 -24.45 -12.56
CA ASP A 169 -13.50 -24.69 -13.85
C ASP A 169 -14.29 -23.49 -14.39
N HIS A 170 -13.66 -22.31 -14.37
CA HIS A 170 -14.23 -21.02 -14.79
C HIS A 170 -15.42 -20.52 -13.98
N ASN A 171 -15.76 -21.18 -12.88
CA ASN A 171 -16.91 -20.91 -12.03
C ASN A 171 -16.50 -20.46 -10.63
N LEU A 172 -17.40 -19.74 -9.97
CA LEU A 172 -17.22 -19.31 -8.59
C LEU A 172 -17.57 -20.44 -7.63
N VAL A 173 -16.66 -20.72 -6.69
CA VAL A 173 -16.84 -21.74 -5.64
C VAL A 173 -16.56 -21.10 -4.28
N LEU A 174 -17.47 -21.32 -3.34
CA LEU A 174 -17.33 -20.98 -1.93
C LEU A 174 -16.66 -22.12 -1.17
N ILE A 175 -15.69 -21.79 -0.32
CA ILE A 175 -15.04 -22.71 0.60
C ILE A 175 -15.37 -22.25 2.02
N GLU A 176 -16.00 -23.10 2.80
CA GLU A 176 -16.21 -22.87 4.23
C GLU A 176 -14.89 -23.11 4.99
N GLU A 177 -14.32 -22.10 5.66
CA GLU A 177 -13.12 -22.32 6.49
C GLU A 177 -13.50 -23.07 7.76
N GLY A 178 -12.71 -24.09 8.09
CA GLY A 178 -12.97 -25.02 9.20
C GLY A 178 -13.43 -26.40 8.73
N THR A 179 -14.21 -26.48 7.65
CA THR A 179 -14.64 -27.78 7.06
C THR A 179 -14.00 -28.06 5.70
N ASN A 180 -13.51 -27.02 5.00
CA ASN A 180 -13.05 -27.09 3.61
C ASN A 180 -14.15 -27.61 2.65
N GLU A 181 -15.41 -27.49 3.04
CA GLU A 181 -16.53 -27.85 2.18
C GLU A 181 -16.62 -26.87 1.01
N LYS A 182 -16.75 -27.42 -0.21
CA LYS A 182 -16.82 -26.65 -1.45
C LYS A 182 -18.26 -26.59 -1.96
N THR A 183 -18.78 -25.37 -2.09
CA THR A 183 -20.11 -25.12 -2.68
C THR A 183 -19.95 -24.33 -3.97
N LYS A 184 -20.34 -24.94 -5.10
CA LYS A 184 -20.34 -24.27 -6.40
C LYS A 184 -21.48 -23.23 -6.44
N LEU A 185 -21.13 -21.96 -6.66
CA LEU A 185 -22.08 -20.83 -6.69
C LEU A 185 -22.57 -20.49 -8.10
N THR A 186 -21.78 -20.82 -9.13
CA THR A 186 -22.13 -20.60 -10.54
C THR A 186 -21.81 -21.84 -11.35
N ASP A 187 -22.52 -22.09 -12.44
CA ASP A 187 -22.31 -23.26 -13.32
C ASP A 187 -22.17 -22.92 -14.82
N ASP A 188 -22.32 -21.65 -15.19
CA ASP A 188 -22.31 -21.17 -16.57
C ASP A 188 -20.98 -20.52 -17.01
N GLY A 189 -19.95 -20.60 -16.17
CA GLY A 189 -18.60 -20.18 -16.47
C GLY A 189 -17.96 -21.03 -17.56
N THR A 190 -17.32 -20.39 -18.54
CA THR A 190 -16.60 -21.06 -19.64
C THR A 190 -15.25 -20.39 -19.89
N ALA A 191 -14.39 -20.99 -20.70
CA ALA A 191 -13.11 -20.40 -21.08
C ALA A 191 -13.25 -19.03 -21.77
N ASP A 192 -14.32 -18.82 -22.53
CA ASP A 192 -14.62 -17.56 -23.21
C ASP A 192 -15.27 -16.53 -22.28
N TYR A 193 -15.90 -16.98 -21.19
CA TYR A 193 -16.61 -16.15 -20.23
C TYR A 193 -16.32 -16.55 -18.78
N PRO A 194 -15.06 -16.50 -18.32
CA PRO A 194 -14.71 -16.96 -17.00
C PRO A 194 -15.15 -15.96 -15.93
N TYR A 195 -15.54 -16.49 -14.77
CA TYR A 195 -15.58 -15.68 -13.56
C TYR A 195 -14.17 -15.32 -13.10
N ALA A 196 -14.03 -14.13 -12.53
CA ALA A 196 -12.79 -13.65 -11.96
C ALA A 196 -13.04 -12.90 -10.66
N ILE A 197 -12.11 -13.09 -9.72
CA ILE A 197 -11.95 -12.28 -8.54
C ILE A 197 -10.76 -11.38 -8.84
N THR A 198 -10.93 -10.06 -8.78
CA THR A 198 -9.82 -9.14 -9.01
C THR A 198 -8.89 -9.18 -7.80
N ASP A 199 -7.61 -9.45 -8.05
CA ASP A 199 -6.53 -9.50 -7.07
C ASP A 199 -6.42 -8.22 -6.22
N GLN A 200 -6.96 -7.10 -6.72
CA GLN A 200 -6.91 -5.80 -6.06
C GLN A 200 -8.12 -5.48 -5.17
N MET A 201 -9.15 -6.33 -5.05
CA MET A 201 -10.34 -6.02 -4.23
C MET A 201 -10.78 -7.21 -3.37
N ASN A 202 -11.02 -6.97 -2.08
CA ASN A 202 -11.84 -7.87 -1.28
C ASN A 202 -13.23 -7.91 -1.94
N PRO A 203 -13.69 -9.08 -2.46
CA PRO A 203 -14.95 -9.14 -3.17
C PRO A 203 -16.15 -9.01 -2.22
N TRP A 204 -15.95 -9.21 -0.91
CA TRP A 204 -17.02 -9.25 0.08
C TRP A 204 -17.52 -7.86 0.50
N SER A 205 -18.82 -7.74 0.74
CA SER A 205 -19.40 -6.64 1.51
C SER A 205 -18.86 -6.65 2.95
N PRO A 206 -18.88 -5.51 3.69
CA PRO A 206 -18.42 -5.46 5.07
C PRO A 206 -19.07 -6.52 5.99
N SER A 207 -20.37 -6.77 5.84
CA SER A 207 -21.09 -7.80 6.59
C SER A 207 -20.88 -9.23 6.08
N ARG A 208 -20.14 -9.42 4.98
CA ARG A 208 -19.90 -10.69 4.28
C ARG A 208 -21.13 -11.42 3.74
N ASP A 209 -22.31 -10.80 3.74
CA ASP A 209 -23.53 -11.39 3.16
C ASP A 209 -23.52 -11.40 1.62
N TYR A 210 -22.71 -10.53 1.00
CA TYR A 210 -22.66 -10.36 -0.46
C TYR A 210 -21.22 -10.35 -0.97
N ALA A 211 -21.02 -10.84 -2.19
CA ALA A 211 -19.76 -10.70 -2.91
C ALA A 211 -19.98 -10.10 -4.30
N VAL A 212 -19.07 -9.22 -4.72
CA VAL A 212 -19.00 -8.66 -6.08
C VAL A 212 -17.86 -9.35 -6.82
N VAL A 213 -18.22 -10.01 -7.92
CA VAL A 213 -17.28 -10.69 -8.82
C VAL A 213 -17.53 -10.25 -10.26
N SER A 214 -16.53 -10.36 -11.14
CA SER A 214 -16.70 -10.07 -12.56
C SER A 214 -16.83 -11.35 -13.36
N ARG A 215 -17.72 -11.34 -14.36
CA ARG A 215 -17.69 -12.30 -15.46
C ARG A 215 -17.03 -11.62 -16.66
N ASN A 216 -15.86 -12.10 -17.04
CA ASN A 216 -15.05 -11.41 -18.03
C ASN A 216 -15.45 -11.86 -19.43
N LYS A 217 -15.58 -10.90 -20.35
CA LYS A 217 -15.64 -11.15 -21.79
C LYS A 217 -14.35 -10.62 -22.41
N PRO A 218 -13.43 -11.47 -22.90
CA PRO A 218 -12.21 -11.02 -23.54
C PRO A 218 -12.53 -10.07 -24.70
N GLY A 219 -11.89 -8.90 -24.71
CA GLY A 219 -11.94 -7.98 -25.84
C GLY A 219 -11.12 -8.50 -27.02
N LYS A 220 -11.38 -7.98 -28.23
CA LYS A 220 -10.51 -8.26 -29.39
C LYS A 220 -9.12 -7.69 -29.13
N SER A 221 -8.10 -8.54 -29.16
CA SER A 221 -6.70 -8.13 -29.14
C SER A 221 -6.35 -7.46 -30.48
N SER A 222 -5.85 -6.23 -30.40
CA SER A 222 -5.25 -5.52 -31.54
C SER A 222 -3.74 -5.51 -31.36
N ILE A 223 -3.00 -6.09 -32.30
CA ILE A 223 -1.54 -6.01 -32.32
C ILE A 223 -1.17 -4.63 -32.86
N VAL A 224 -0.46 -3.83 -32.04
CA VAL A 224 0.16 -2.59 -32.52
C VAL A 224 1.54 -2.97 -33.06
N HIS A 225 1.74 -2.85 -34.38
CA HIS A 225 3.07 -2.98 -34.97
C HIS A 225 3.93 -1.77 -34.61
N ARG A 226 5.16 -2.04 -34.19
CA ARG A 226 6.21 -1.06 -33.92
C ARG A 226 6.98 -0.73 -35.19
#